data_AF-A0A8J8GQD4-F1
#
_entry.id   AF-A0A8J8GQD4-F1
#
_cell.length_a   1.000
_cell.length_b   1.000
_cell.length_c   1.000
_cell.angle_alpha   90.00
_cell.angle_beta   90.00
_cell.angle_gamma   90.00
#
_symmetry.space_group_name_H-M   'P 1'
#
loop_
_entity.id
_entity.type
_entity.pdbx_description
1 polymer ?
#
loop_
_entity_poly.entity_id
_entity_poly.type
_entity_poly.pdbx_seq_one_letter_code
_entity_poly.pdbx_strand_id
1 'polypeptide(L)'
;MGGYRRSGRDGPASQYCAQCGTDLERRMHYCPNCGVATDRSTAGPRKQPAAASRSDRRGRNAGTETGTSDRDRLEHRIARASREGWRLEHDFGDRAVMVRRTFGNAKEHLAVALVTVWFTMGIGNALWGAYRYFGDAERLVLRADRVEGGEAGRTRGEATAGSGLRWRAVAGGCWLVAAIVAVVALEIAAAAATVVLVALAVLFATLGASALPSVRRRLEGRHPFGANGRIRSVEERTVVAPDRPCAACAEPVGRGLERIYRDEFCALGVPLTVSEGRNYYCRACANAERPGAGERTATESAAAGEPDRDPEPEHA
;
A
#
# COMPACT_ATOMS: atom_id res chain seq x y z
N MET A 1 -48.66 31.90 -7.75
CA MET A 1 -48.18 30.49 -7.81
C MET A 1 -46.70 30.51 -8.16
N GLY A 2 -45.82 30.53 -7.16
CA GLY A 2 -44.36 30.52 -7.34
C GLY A 2 -43.77 29.28 -6.66
N GLY A 3 -43.53 28.23 -7.44
CA GLY A 3 -42.96 26.97 -6.94
C GLY A 3 -41.44 27.01 -7.00
N TYR A 4 -40.80 27.17 -5.85
CA TYR A 4 -39.37 26.93 -5.66
C TYR A 4 -39.06 25.44 -5.86
N ARG A 5 -38.37 25.08 -6.95
CA ARG A 5 -37.79 23.74 -7.13
C ARG A 5 -36.58 23.61 -6.21
N ARG A 6 -36.70 22.79 -5.15
CA ARG A 6 -35.58 22.33 -4.33
C ARG A 6 -34.60 21.55 -5.22
N SER A 7 -33.40 22.09 -5.39
CA SER A 7 -32.24 21.37 -5.90
C SER A 7 -31.83 20.31 -4.87
N GLY A 8 -32.32 19.08 -5.04
CA GLY A 8 -31.82 17.93 -4.30
C GLY A 8 -30.36 17.70 -4.65
N ARG A 9 -29.47 17.71 -3.64
CA ARG A 9 -28.12 17.18 -3.76
C ARG A 9 -28.24 15.67 -3.97
N ASP A 10 -28.24 15.25 -5.23
CA ASP A 10 -27.92 13.87 -5.57
C ASP A 10 -26.43 13.67 -5.30
N GLY A 11 -26.10 13.18 -4.10
CA GLY A 11 -24.78 12.61 -3.85
C GLY A 11 -24.51 11.50 -4.88
N PRO A 12 -23.26 11.33 -5.36
CA PRO A 12 -22.99 10.34 -6.39
C PRO A 12 -23.32 8.95 -5.85
N ALA A 13 -24.32 8.27 -6.42
CA ALA A 13 -24.61 6.89 -6.03
C ALA A 13 -23.35 6.05 -6.30
N SER A 14 -22.80 5.45 -5.24
CA SER A 14 -21.63 4.58 -5.29
C SER A 14 -21.94 3.39 -6.19
N GLN A 15 -21.01 3.07 -7.09
CA GLN A 15 -21.06 1.84 -7.87
C GLN A 15 -20.09 0.86 -7.22
N TYR A 16 -20.48 -0.39 -7.09
CA TYR A 16 -19.62 -1.43 -6.51
C TYR A 16 -19.01 -2.26 -7.64
N CYS A 17 -17.77 -2.69 -7.47
CA CYS A 17 -17.14 -3.62 -8.40
C CYS A 17 -17.86 -4.97 -8.37
N ALA A 18 -18.41 -5.43 -9.50
CA ALA A 18 -19.09 -6.72 -9.60
C ALA A 18 -18.19 -7.93 -9.27
N GLN A 19 -16.86 -7.76 -9.37
CA GLN A 19 -15.89 -8.84 -9.18
C GLN A 19 -15.32 -8.91 -7.75
N CYS A 20 -15.20 -7.78 -7.05
CA CYS A 20 -14.54 -7.74 -5.73
C CYS A 20 -15.28 -6.92 -4.67
N GLY A 21 -16.43 -6.33 -4.98
CA GLY A 21 -17.28 -5.59 -4.04
C GLY A 21 -16.73 -4.25 -3.56
N THR A 22 -15.56 -3.82 -4.05
CA THR A 22 -14.96 -2.52 -3.67
C THR A 22 -15.77 -1.36 -4.24
N ASP A 23 -15.96 -0.31 -3.45
CA ASP A 23 -16.56 0.94 -3.90
C ASP A 23 -15.74 1.56 -5.04
N LEU A 24 -16.43 1.88 -6.13
CA LEU A 24 -15.88 2.51 -7.32
C LEU A 24 -16.43 3.92 -7.44
N GLU A 25 -15.52 4.87 -7.62
CA GLU A 25 -15.93 6.19 -8.08
C GLU A 25 -16.41 6.10 -9.53
N ARG A 26 -17.48 6.83 -9.82
CA ARG A 26 -18.22 6.80 -11.09
C ARG A 26 -17.37 7.17 -12.32
N ARG A 27 -16.11 7.59 -12.16
CA ARG A 27 -15.16 7.98 -13.23
C ARG A 27 -14.07 6.94 -13.48
N MET A 28 -14.04 5.84 -12.73
CA MET A 28 -12.99 4.82 -12.83
C MET A 28 -13.32 3.78 -13.91
N HIS A 29 -12.40 3.65 -14.87
CA HIS A 29 -12.47 2.65 -15.95
C HIS A 29 -12.01 1.25 -15.53
N TYR A 30 -11.25 1.18 -14.43
CA TYR A 30 -10.70 -0.05 -13.85
C TYR A 30 -10.83 -0.01 -12.34
N CYS A 31 -11.11 -1.17 -11.72
CA CYS A 31 -11.16 -1.29 -10.28
C CYS A 31 -9.74 -1.20 -9.67
N PRO A 32 -9.48 -0.33 -8.68
CA PRO A 32 -8.15 -0.20 -8.07
C PRO A 32 -7.73 -1.42 -7.25
N ASN A 33 -8.68 -2.25 -6.81
CA ASN A 33 -8.41 -3.42 -5.98
C ASN A 33 -8.15 -4.69 -6.81
N CYS A 34 -8.98 -4.97 -7.82
CA CYS A 34 -8.88 -6.20 -8.62
C CYS A 34 -8.44 -5.99 -10.08
N GLY A 35 -8.36 -4.75 -10.57
CA GLY A 35 -7.92 -4.44 -11.93
C GLY A 35 -8.93 -4.73 -13.04
N VAL A 36 -10.11 -5.29 -12.73
CA VAL A 36 -11.14 -5.57 -13.75
C VAL A 36 -11.68 -4.26 -14.36
N ALA A 37 -11.93 -4.28 -15.66
CA ALA A 37 -12.55 -3.15 -16.37
C ALA A 37 -14.01 -2.99 -15.93
N THR A 38 -14.46 -1.75 -15.76
CA THR A 38 -15.86 -1.44 -15.48
C THR A 38 -16.66 -1.42 -16.79
N ASP A 39 -17.96 -1.71 -16.73
CA ASP A 39 -18.85 -1.88 -17.90
C ASP A 39 -18.91 -0.67 -18.85
N ARG A 40 -18.32 0.48 -18.49
CA ARG A 40 -18.21 1.64 -19.40
C ARG A 40 -17.07 1.53 -20.40
N SER A 41 -16.05 0.70 -20.12
CA SER A 41 -14.90 0.53 -21.00
C SER A 41 -15.24 -0.29 -22.26
N THR A 42 -16.41 -0.94 -22.31
CA THR A 42 -16.91 -1.69 -23.49
C THR A 42 -17.81 -0.85 -24.42
N ALA A 43 -18.10 0.41 -24.08
CA ALA A 43 -18.86 1.33 -24.92
C ALA A 43 -17.95 2.13 -25.88
N GLY A 44 -17.27 1.41 -26.79
CA GLY A 44 -16.56 1.95 -27.96
C GLY A 44 -16.96 1.15 -29.21
N PRO A 45 -16.88 1.73 -30.43
CA PRO A 45 -17.67 1.25 -31.57
C PRO A 45 -17.29 -0.18 -32.00
N ARG A 46 -18.31 -1.05 -32.07
CA ARG A 46 -18.25 -2.41 -32.63
C ARG A 46 -17.58 -2.41 -34.01
N LYS A 47 -16.40 -2.99 -34.13
CA LYS A 47 -15.94 -3.61 -35.38
C LYS A 47 -16.19 -5.11 -35.27
N GLN A 48 -17.17 -5.59 -36.04
CA GLN A 48 -17.32 -7.01 -36.34
C GLN A 48 -16.13 -7.45 -37.22
N PRO A 49 -15.62 -8.67 -37.04
CA PRO A 49 -15.11 -9.43 -38.16
C PRO A 49 -16.08 -10.57 -38.48
N ALA A 50 -16.35 -10.69 -39.78
CA ALA A 50 -17.17 -11.70 -40.38
C ALA A 50 -16.53 -13.10 -40.30
N ALA A 51 -17.41 -14.09 -40.48
CA ALA A 51 -17.23 -15.52 -40.46
C ALA A 51 -15.98 -16.07 -41.18
N ALA A 52 -15.38 -17.11 -40.59
CA ALA A 52 -14.81 -18.22 -41.34
C ALA A 52 -14.94 -19.54 -40.54
N SER A 53 -15.73 -20.44 -41.14
CA SER A 53 -15.63 -21.91 -41.14
C SER A 53 -15.62 -22.72 -39.83
N ARG A 54 -16.65 -23.57 -39.76
CA ARG A 54 -16.78 -24.78 -38.96
C ARG A 54 -15.65 -25.78 -39.26
N SER A 55 -15.04 -26.34 -38.22
CA SER A 55 -14.58 -27.73 -38.20
C SER A 55 -14.50 -28.25 -36.76
N ASP A 56 -15.15 -29.39 -36.56
CA ASP A 56 -14.92 -30.42 -35.54
C ASP A 56 -15.27 -30.19 -34.07
N ARG A 57 -16.50 -30.62 -33.76
CA ARG A 57 -16.86 -31.27 -32.51
C ARG A 57 -16.09 -32.60 -32.38
N ARG A 58 -15.06 -32.67 -31.54
CA ARG A 58 -14.77 -33.87 -30.70
C ARG A 58 -13.66 -33.62 -29.67
N GLY A 59 -14.03 -33.78 -28.39
CA GLY A 59 -13.12 -33.90 -27.25
C GLY A 59 -12.73 -32.53 -26.66
N ARG A 60 -12.83 -32.28 -25.36
CA ARG A 60 -12.94 -33.17 -24.21
C ARG A 60 -13.40 -32.31 -23.04
N ASN A 61 -14.49 -32.72 -22.38
CA ASN A 61 -14.93 -32.17 -21.10
C ASN A 61 -13.86 -32.48 -20.03
N ALA A 62 -12.91 -31.57 -19.84
CA ALA A 62 -11.86 -31.68 -18.82
C ALA A 62 -11.89 -30.52 -17.82
N GLY A 63 -13.01 -29.79 -17.72
CA GLY A 63 -13.19 -28.65 -16.80
C GLY A 63 -14.15 -28.90 -15.64
N THR A 64 -14.90 -29.99 -15.66
CA THR A 64 -15.91 -30.28 -14.62
C THR A 64 -15.37 -31.19 -13.52
N GLU A 65 -14.45 -32.09 -13.84
CA GLU A 65 -13.87 -33.02 -12.85
C GLU A 65 -12.89 -32.33 -11.89
N THR A 66 -12.12 -31.34 -12.37
CA THR A 66 -11.19 -30.56 -11.54
C THR A 66 -11.93 -29.69 -10.53
N GLY A 67 -12.97 -28.96 -10.96
CA GLY A 67 -13.74 -28.07 -10.08
C GLY A 67 -14.42 -28.79 -8.91
N THR A 68 -14.93 -30.01 -9.12
CA THR A 68 -15.46 -30.83 -8.02
C THR A 68 -14.35 -31.27 -7.06
N SER A 69 -13.22 -31.77 -7.59
CA SER A 69 -12.09 -32.22 -6.76
C SER A 69 -11.44 -31.09 -5.93
N ASP A 70 -11.41 -29.87 -6.47
CA ASP A 70 -10.85 -28.69 -5.82
C ASP A 70 -11.81 -28.14 -4.75
N ARG A 71 -13.12 -28.22 -5.00
CA ARG A 71 -14.14 -27.93 -3.99
C ARG A 71 -14.07 -28.90 -2.81
N ASP A 72 -13.97 -30.22 -3.06
CA ASP A 72 -13.87 -31.23 -2.01
C ASP A 72 -12.62 -31.01 -1.13
N ARG A 73 -11.50 -30.63 -1.75
CA ARG A 73 -10.26 -30.26 -1.03
C ARG A 73 -10.42 -29.01 -0.17
N LEU A 74 -11.11 -28.00 -0.68
CA LEU A 74 -11.42 -26.78 0.07
C LEU A 74 -12.31 -27.11 1.28
N GLU A 75 -13.35 -27.91 1.09
CA GLU A 75 -14.28 -28.33 2.15
C GLU A 75 -13.57 -29.12 3.25
N HIS A 76 -12.68 -30.05 2.89
CA HIS A 76 -11.85 -30.77 3.86
C HIS A 76 -10.98 -29.82 4.71
N ARG A 77 -10.45 -28.76 4.09
CA ARG A 77 -9.64 -27.75 4.79
C ARG A 77 -10.47 -26.84 5.67
N ILE A 78 -11.65 -26.44 5.23
CA ILE A 78 -12.62 -25.71 6.05
C ILE A 78 -12.96 -26.56 7.27
N ALA A 79 -13.26 -27.85 7.09
CA ALA A 79 -13.56 -28.76 8.19
C ALA A 79 -12.39 -28.90 9.17
N ARG A 80 -11.14 -28.98 8.68
CA ARG A 80 -9.94 -28.98 9.54
C ARG A 80 -9.81 -27.66 10.32
N ALA A 81 -9.91 -26.52 9.66
CA ALA A 81 -9.80 -25.22 10.30
C ALA A 81 -10.93 -24.97 11.31
N SER A 82 -12.15 -25.46 11.03
CA SER A 82 -13.27 -25.42 11.98
C SER A 82 -12.98 -26.21 13.26
N ARG A 83 -12.31 -27.37 13.16
CA ARG A 83 -11.84 -28.12 14.35
C ARG A 83 -10.76 -27.38 15.13
N GLU A 84 -9.96 -26.54 14.47
CA GLU A 84 -8.95 -25.68 15.09
C GLU A 84 -9.55 -24.38 15.69
N GLY A 85 -10.87 -24.25 15.72
CA GLY A 85 -11.59 -23.12 16.33
C GLY A 85 -11.79 -21.92 15.42
N TRP A 86 -11.54 -22.06 14.12
CA TRP A 86 -11.84 -21.02 13.13
C TRP A 86 -13.33 -21.07 12.74
N ARG A 87 -14.01 -19.92 12.72
CA ARG A 87 -15.39 -19.82 12.25
C ARG A 87 -15.42 -19.32 10.81
N LEU A 88 -16.28 -19.92 9.98
CA LEU A 88 -16.50 -19.47 8.61
C LEU A 88 -17.25 -18.12 8.62
N GLU A 89 -16.71 -17.12 7.94
CA GLU A 89 -17.36 -15.80 7.79
C GLU A 89 -18.00 -15.66 6.41
N HIS A 90 -17.25 -15.98 5.35
CA HIS A 90 -17.74 -15.94 3.97
C HIS A 90 -17.19 -17.13 3.16
N ASP A 91 -18.06 -17.81 2.43
CA ASP A 91 -17.70 -18.83 1.42
C ASP A 91 -17.99 -18.27 0.03
N PHE A 92 -16.95 -18.21 -0.81
CA PHE A 92 -17.02 -17.69 -2.17
C PHE A 92 -17.03 -18.80 -3.23
N GLY A 93 -17.09 -20.08 -2.85
CA GLY A 93 -17.04 -21.21 -3.77
C GLY A 93 -15.61 -21.72 -4.00
N ASP A 94 -14.73 -20.86 -4.51
CA ASP A 94 -13.32 -21.14 -4.82
C ASP A 94 -12.37 -20.87 -3.63
N ARG A 95 -12.83 -20.05 -2.67
CA ARG A 95 -12.10 -19.66 -1.47
C ARG A 95 -13.05 -19.41 -0.30
N ALA A 96 -12.57 -19.68 0.91
CA ALA A 96 -13.30 -19.42 2.15
C ALA A 96 -12.49 -18.51 3.06
N VAL A 97 -13.15 -17.46 3.59
CA VAL A 97 -12.58 -16.58 4.60
C VAL A 97 -13.09 -17.04 5.96
N MET A 98 -12.15 -17.43 6.81
CA MET A 98 -12.42 -17.87 8.17
C MET A 98 -11.83 -16.88 9.17
N VAL A 99 -12.52 -16.71 10.28
CA VAL A 99 -12.15 -15.78 11.35
C VAL A 99 -12.04 -16.52 12.67
N ARG A 100 -11.01 -16.21 13.44
CA ARG A 100 -10.86 -16.67 14.81
C ARG A 100 -10.77 -15.47 15.75
N ARG A 101 -11.70 -15.39 16.70
CA ARG A 101 -11.69 -14.40 17.78
C ARG A 101 -11.10 -15.05 19.01
N THR A 102 -10.11 -14.42 19.63
CA THR A 102 -9.48 -14.90 20.85
C THR A 102 -9.51 -13.79 21.90
N PHE A 103 -9.62 -14.14 23.17
CA PHE A 103 -9.58 -13.17 24.26
C PHE A 103 -8.14 -12.68 24.57
N GLY A 104 -7.12 -13.34 24.00
CA GLY A 104 -5.72 -13.12 24.32
C GLY A 104 -5.14 -14.29 25.12
N ASN A 105 -3.84 -14.23 25.44
CA ASN A 105 -3.18 -15.23 26.27
C ASN A 105 -3.45 -14.95 27.77
N ALA A 106 -3.58 -16.00 28.59
CA ALA A 106 -3.69 -15.89 30.05
C ALA A 106 -2.57 -15.03 30.68
N LYS A 107 -1.37 -15.04 30.10
CA LYS A 107 -0.25 -14.18 30.54
C LYS A 107 -0.49 -12.70 30.29
N GLU A 108 -1.16 -12.34 29.19
CA GLU A 108 -1.51 -10.96 28.87
C GLU A 108 -2.59 -10.45 29.82
N HIS A 109 -3.62 -11.27 30.09
CA HIS A 109 -4.63 -10.97 31.10
C HIS A 109 -4.05 -10.82 32.50
N LEU A 110 -3.08 -11.66 32.88
CA LEU A 110 -2.41 -11.56 34.17
C LEU A 110 -1.63 -10.24 34.30
N ALA A 111 -0.92 -9.82 33.24
CA ALA A 111 -0.20 -8.55 33.24
C ALA A 111 -1.15 -7.36 33.36
N VAL A 112 -2.24 -7.36 32.58
CA VAL A 112 -3.26 -6.30 32.67
C VAL A 112 -3.94 -6.31 34.04
N ALA A 113 -4.28 -7.49 34.57
CA ALA A 113 -4.85 -7.61 35.91
C ALA A 113 -3.88 -7.05 36.96
N LEU A 114 -2.60 -7.41 36.94
CA LEU A 114 -1.63 -6.93 37.93
C LEU A 114 -1.48 -5.40 37.92
N VAL A 115 -1.52 -4.78 36.73
CA VAL A 115 -1.43 -3.32 36.59
C VAL A 115 -2.74 -2.64 36.98
N THR A 116 -3.89 -3.22 36.62
CA THR A 116 -5.19 -2.55 36.72
C THR A 116 -6.03 -2.96 37.93
N VAL A 117 -5.65 -4.01 38.67
CA VAL A 117 -6.45 -4.58 39.77
C VAL A 117 -6.66 -3.58 40.90
N TRP A 118 -5.63 -2.80 41.24
CA TRP A 118 -5.65 -1.85 42.35
C TRP A 118 -6.62 -0.67 42.14
N PHE A 119 -6.92 -0.28 40.89
CA PHE A 119 -7.78 0.86 40.60
C PHE A 119 -9.05 0.54 39.81
N THR A 120 -9.16 -0.64 39.19
CA THR A 120 -10.34 -1.02 38.39
C THR A 120 -11.10 -2.23 38.90
N MET A 121 -10.65 -2.89 39.98
CA MET A 121 -11.26 -4.11 40.51
C MET A 121 -11.51 -5.18 39.41
N GLY A 122 -10.62 -5.24 38.41
CA GLY A 122 -10.70 -6.20 37.29
C GLY A 122 -11.48 -5.71 36.05
N ILE A 123 -12.12 -4.54 36.08
CA ILE A 123 -12.81 -3.96 34.91
C ILE A 123 -11.82 -3.69 33.77
N GLY A 124 -10.59 -3.25 34.08
CA GLY A 124 -9.55 -3.04 33.06
C GLY A 124 -9.20 -4.32 32.30
N ASN A 125 -9.17 -5.45 33.00
CA ASN A 125 -8.91 -6.75 32.38
C ASN A 125 -10.08 -7.23 31.49
N ALA A 126 -11.33 -6.96 31.92
CA ALA A 126 -12.51 -7.26 31.13
C ALA A 126 -12.57 -6.41 29.84
N LEU A 127 -12.30 -5.10 29.95
CA LEU A 127 -12.24 -4.20 28.81
C LEU A 127 -11.10 -4.56 27.85
N TRP A 128 -9.96 -5.00 28.37
CA TRP A 128 -8.87 -5.50 27.53
C TRP A 128 -9.25 -6.75 26.76
N GLY A 129 -9.91 -7.72 27.42
CA GLY A 129 -10.44 -8.91 26.76
C GLY A 129 -11.45 -8.58 25.67
N ALA A 130 -12.35 -7.61 25.93
CA ALA A 130 -13.30 -7.13 24.93
C ALA A 130 -12.58 -6.46 23.74
N TYR A 131 -11.62 -5.58 24.01
CA TYR A 131 -10.80 -4.93 22.99
C TYR A 131 -10.10 -5.95 22.10
N ARG A 132 -9.50 -6.98 22.69
CA ARG A 132 -8.85 -8.07 21.97
C ARG A 132 -9.82 -8.90 21.13
N TYR A 133 -10.98 -9.22 21.70
CA TYR A 133 -12.00 -10.03 21.04
C TYR A 133 -12.63 -9.32 19.83
N PHE A 134 -12.84 -8.00 19.90
CA PHE A 134 -13.46 -7.22 18.83
C PHE A 134 -12.46 -6.59 17.85
N GLY A 135 -11.30 -6.13 18.33
CA GLY A 135 -10.34 -5.36 17.56
C GLY A 135 -9.37 -6.19 16.72
N ASP A 136 -9.01 -7.40 17.17
CA ASP A 136 -7.99 -8.23 16.53
C ASP A 136 -8.54 -9.62 16.19
N ALA A 137 -9.46 -9.61 15.23
CA ALA A 137 -9.94 -10.82 14.58
C ALA A 137 -8.88 -11.33 13.59
N GLU A 138 -8.29 -12.50 13.87
CA GLU A 138 -7.41 -13.17 12.91
C GLU A 138 -8.25 -13.64 11.72
N ARG A 139 -7.87 -13.24 10.50
CA ARG A 139 -8.55 -13.61 9.24
C ARG A 139 -7.65 -14.56 8.44
N LEU A 140 -8.16 -15.74 8.10
CA LEU A 140 -7.47 -16.76 7.30
C LEU A 140 -8.25 -17.00 6.01
N VAL A 141 -7.58 -16.88 4.86
CA VAL A 141 -8.18 -17.18 3.55
C VAL A 141 -7.71 -18.55 3.08
N LEU A 142 -8.63 -19.49 2.92
CA LEU A 142 -8.38 -20.83 2.37
C LEU A 142 -8.75 -20.86 0.89
N ARG A 143 -7.90 -21.43 0.02
CA ARG A 143 -8.11 -21.63 -1.43
C ARG A 143 -7.84 -23.09 -1.81
N ALA A 144 -8.52 -23.62 -2.81
CA ALA A 144 -8.34 -25.02 -3.24
C ALA A 144 -6.93 -25.30 -3.82
N ASP A 145 -6.43 -24.41 -4.67
CA ASP A 145 -5.21 -24.66 -5.44
C ASP A 145 -4.01 -23.93 -4.85
N ARG A 146 -2.91 -24.64 -4.72
CA ARG A 146 -1.64 -24.05 -4.31
C ARG A 146 -0.82 -23.77 -5.56
N VAL A 147 -0.72 -22.49 -5.94
CA VAL A 147 0.54 -22.01 -6.51
C VAL A 147 1.51 -21.93 -5.33
N GLU A 148 2.29 -22.99 -5.14
CA GLU A 148 3.51 -22.91 -4.34
C GLU A 148 4.51 -22.03 -5.09
N GLY A 149 4.39 -20.73 -4.88
CA GLY A 149 5.27 -19.70 -5.45
C GLY A 149 5.21 -18.45 -4.59
N GLY A 150 5.54 -18.61 -3.31
CA GLY A 150 5.50 -17.55 -2.30
C GLY A 150 5.49 -18.13 -0.90
N GLU A 151 6.55 -18.86 -0.57
CA GLU A 151 7.09 -19.15 0.77
C GLU A 151 6.12 -19.55 1.89
N ALA A 152 6.41 -20.71 2.46
CA ALA A 152 5.85 -21.20 3.70
C ALA A 152 6.02 -20.18 4.85
N GLY A 153 4.99 -19.35 5.08
CA GLY A 153 4.81 -18.57 6.30
C GLY A 153 4.23 -19.39 7.45
N ARG A 154 4.60 -20.68 7.59
CA ARG A 154 4.26 -21.50 8.76
C ARG A 154 5.51 -21.99 9.49
N THR A 155 6.47 -21.08 9.73
CA THR A 155 7.48 -21.18 10.78
C THR A 155 8.07 -19.79 11.11
N ARG A 156 7.22 -18.82 11.51
CA ARG A 156 7.71 -17.61 12.23
C ARG A 156 6.66 -16.84 13.03
N GLY A 157 5.54 -17.46 13.41
CA GLY A 157 4.51 -16.79 14.20
C GLY A 157 4.94 -16.53 15.65
N GLU A 158 5.55 -17.51 16.31
CA GLU A 158 5.89 -17.40 17.74
C GLU A 158 7.21 -16.64 18.01
N ALA A 159 8.20 -16.78 17.13
CA ALA A 159 9.48 -16.07 17.27
C ALA A 159 9.40 -14.60 16.81
N THR A 160 8.53 -14.26 15.84
CA THR A 160 8.39 -12.88 15.33
C THR A 160 7.35 -12.07 16.10
N ALA A 161 6.26 -12.69 16.59
CA ALA A 161 5.35 -12.04 17.53
C ALA A 161 6.07 -11.68 18.84
N GLY A 162 6.94 -12.57 19.32
CA GLY A 162 7.87 -12.26 20.42
C GLY A 162 8.75 -11.04 20.10
N SER A 163 9.33 -10.93 18.91
CA SER A 163 10.18 -9.79 18.55
C SER A 163 9.42 -8.47 18.39
N GLY A 164 8.23 -8.48 17.79
CA GLY A 164 7.41 -7.29 17.59
C GLY A 164 6.78 -6.80 18.89
N LEU A 165 6.34 -7.73 19.75
CA LEU A 165 5.84 -7.42 21.08
C LEU A 165 6.97 -6.96 22.01
N ARG A 166 8.15 -7.58 21.96
CA ARG A 166 9.35 -7.13 22.70
C ARG A 166 9.75 -5.71 22.29
N TRP A 167 9.78 -5.40 20.99
CA TRP A 167 10.18 -4.07 20.53
C TRP A 167 9.14 -3.00 20.87
N ARG A 168 7.85 -3.34 20.83
CA ARG A 168 6.76 -2.48 21.32
C ARG A 168 6.81 -2.28 22.83
N ALA A 169 7.13 -3.32 23.59
CA ALA A 169 7.30 -3.26 25.04
C ALA A 169 8.53 -2.43 25.43
N VAL A 170 9.64 -2.53 24.69
CA VAL A 170 10.83 -1.70 24.86
C VAL A 170 10.52 -0.23 24.56
N ALA A 171 9.84 0.04 23.43
CA ALA A 171 9.42 1.40 23.09
C ALA A 171 8.48 1.98 24.17
N GLY A 172 7.47 1.21 24.58
CA GLY A 172 6.54 1.61 25.65
C GLY A 172 7.23 1.82 26.99
N GLY A 173 8.18 0.96 27.35
CA GLY A 173 9.00 1.10 28.56
C GLY A 173 9.85 2.37 28.53
N CYS A 174 10.49 2.69 27.40
CA CYS A 174 11.28 3.92 27.25
C CYS A 174 10.40 5.17 27.38
N TRP A 175 9.21 5.18 26.76
CA TRP A 175 8.25 6.29 26.91
C TRP A 175 7.74 6.43 28.35
N LEU A 176 7.49 5.32 29.04
CA LEU A 176 7.08 5.33 30.45
C LEU A 176 8.17 5.90 31.35
N VAL A 177 9.43 5.45 31.17
CA VAL A 177 10.58 5.98 31.91
C VAL A 177 10.76 7.48 31.63
N ALA A 178 10.66 7.90 30.36
CA ALA A 178 10.73 9.32 30.00
C ALA A 178 9.67 10.16 30.71
N ALA A 179 8.43 9.67 30.77
CA ALA A 179 7.33 10.35 31.45
C ALA A 179 7.56 10.45 32.97
N ILE A 180 8.01 9.35 33.61
CA ILE A 180 8.31 9.34 35.05
C ILE A 180 9.45 10.33 35.36
N VAL A 181 10.54 10.29 34.59
CA VAL A 181 11.68 11.20 34.78
C VAL A 181 11.27 12.66 34.57
N ALA A 182 10.41 12.96 33.59
CA ALA A 182 9.89 14.30 33.37
C ALA A 182 9.03 14.79 34.54
N VAL A 183 8.18 13.94 35.12
CA VAL A 183 7.39 14.28 36.31
C VAL A 183 8.31 14.53 37.51
N VAL A 184 9.30 13.69 37.75
CA VAL A 184 10.28 13.89 38.83
C VAL A 184 11.07 15.19 38.65
N ALA A 185 11.39 15.57 37.41
CA ALA A 185 12.08 16.82 37.13
C ALA A 185 11.27 18.07 37.53
N LEU A 186 9.93 18.00 37.47
CA LEU A 186 9.03 19.10 37.85
C LEU A 186 8.97 19.34 39.36
N GLU A 187 9.25 18.31 40.17
CA GLU A 187 9.19 18.37 41.64
C GLU A 187 10.53 18.80 42.27
N ILE A 188 11.63 18.81 41.51
CA ILE A 188 12.95 19.16 42.02
C ILE A 188 13.24 20.65 41.85
N ALA A 189 13.45 21.34 42.97
CA ALA A 189 13.79 22.77 43.00
C ALA A 189 15.24 23.08 42.56
N ALA A 190 16.12 22.08 42.54
CA ALA A 190 17.52 22.23 42.17
C ALA A 190 17.70 22.27 40.64
N ALA A 191 17.91 23.46 40.07
CA ALA A 191 18.03 23.69 38.64
C ALA A 191 19.02 22.75 37.91
N ALA A 192 20.18 22.44 38.50
CA ALA A 192 21.15 21.52 37.89
C ALA A 192 20.61 20.09 37.76
N ALA A 193 19.89 19.60 38.78
CA ALA A 193 19.27 18.27 38.75
C ALA A 193 18.09 18.22 37.77
N THR A 194 17.31 19.30 37.68
CA THR A 194 16.21 19.42 36.71
C THR A 194 16.72 19.33 35.27
N VAL A 195 17.82 20.01 34.93
CA VAL A 195 18.41 19.96 33.57
C VAL A 195 18.85 18.54 33.22
N VAL A 196 19.51 17.83 34.14
CA VAL A 196 19.94 16.44 33.93
C VAL A 196 18.75 15.50 33.73
N LEU A 197 17.71 15.63 34.54
CA LEU A 197 16.50 14.81 34.42
C LEU A 197 15.75 15.09 33.12
N VAL A 198 15.62 16.35 32.70
CA VAL A 198 15.02 16.69 31.40
C VAL A 198 15.83 16.09 30.25
N ALA A 199 17.16 16.16 30.30
CA ALA A 199 18.01 15.54 29.28
C ALA A 199 17.83 14.01 29.22
N LEU A 200 17.72 13.34 30.36
CA LEU A 200 17.42 11.90 30.44
C LEU A 200 16.04 11.58 29.88
N ALA A 201 15.01 12.37 30.21
CA ALA A 201 13.67 12.19 29.67
C ALA A 201 13.65 12.30 28.13
N VAL A 202 14.35 13.30 27.57
CA VAL A 202 14.50 13.47 26.12
C VAL A 202 15.26 12.29 25.50
N LEU A 203 16.31 11.79 26.15
CA LEU A 203 17.06 10.61 25.68
C LEU A 203 16.16 9.37 25.62
N PHE A 204 15.40 9.07 26.68
CA PHE A 204 14.49 7.93 26.69
C PHE A 204 13.35 8.08 25.68
N ALA A 205 12.80 9.30 25.52
CA ALA A 205 11.77 9.57 24.52
C ALA A 205 12.29 9.37 23.09
N THR A 206 13.50 9.85 22.78
CA THR A 206 14.13 9.66 21.46
C THR A 206 14.45 8.20 21.18
N LEU A 207 14.95 7.46 22.18
CA LEU A 207 15.16 6.01 22.07
C LEU A 207 13.83 5.28 21.81
N GLY A 208 12.77 5.60 22.57
CA GLY A 208 11.43 5.05 22.37
C GLY A 208 10.85 5.38 20.99
N ALA A 209 11.06 6.60 20.49
CA ALA A 209 10.64 7.01 19.16
C ALA A 209 11.41 6.25 18.05
N SER A 210 12.72 6.07 18.20
CA SER A 210 13.55 5.34 17.22
C SER A 210 13.18 3.84 17.12
N ALA A 211 12.64 3.28 18.20
CA ALA A 211 12.15 1.91 18.23
C ALA A 211 10.82 1.73 17.46
N LEU A 212 10.10 2.82 17.12
CA LEU A 212 8.87 2.71 16.35
C LEU A 212 9.18 2.24 14.90
N PRO A 213 8.50 1.20 14.38
CA PRO A 213 8.76 0.68 13.03
C PRO A 213 8.61 1.72 11.91
N SER A 214 7.70 2.70 12.10
CA SER A 214 7.50 3.81 11.17
C SER A 214 8.69 4.76 11.12
N VAL A 215 9.30 5.04 12.27
CA VAL A 215 10.48 5.91 12.39
C VAL A 215 11.71 5.18 11.88
N ARG A 216 11.88 3.90 12.24
CA ARG A 216 13.02 3.10 11.78
C ARG A 216 13.08 2.98 10.27
N ARG A 217 11.96 2.69 9.60
CA ARG A 217 11.88 2.65 8.13
C ARG A 217 12.24 3.98 7.47
N ARG A 218 11.91 5.11 8.11
CA ARG A 218 12.27 6.45 7.61
C ARG A 218 13.76 6.74 7.78
N LEU A 219 14.36 6.29 8.87
CA LEU A 219 15.80 6.44 9.13
C LEU A 219 16.64 5.53 8.21
N GLU A 220 16.14 4.34 7.88
CA GLU A 220 16.76 3.43 6.91
C GLU A 220 16.75 4.03 5.49
N GLY A 221 15.72 4.83 5.14
CA GLY A 221 15.62 5.55 3.86
C GLY A 221 16.10 7.00 3.90
N ARG A 222 16.97 7.38 4.85
CA ARG A 222 17.43 8.76 4.99
C ARG A 222 18.35 9.18 3.84
N HIS A 223 18.18 10.41 3.40
CA HIS A 223 19.06 11.08 2.45
C HIS A 223 20.18 11.84 3.20
N PRO A 224 21.21 12.34 2.49
CA PRO A 224 22.24 13.18 3.11
C PRO A 224 21.62 14.34 3.87
N PHE A 225 22.25 14.79 4.96
CA PHE A 225 21.70 15.83 5.84
C PHE A 225 21.39 17.17 5.14
N GLY A 226 22.02 17.43 3.98
CA GLY A 226 21.74 18.61 3.13
C GLY A 226 20.57 18.45 2.16
N ALA A 227 19.95 17.27 2.09
CA ALA A 227 18.85 16.98 1.19
C ALA A 227 17.52 17.51 1.77
N ASN A 228 17.29 18.80 1.58
CA ASN A 228 16.07 19.51 1.97
C ASN A 228 15.22 19.83 0.74
N GLY A 229 13.91 19.58 0.83
CA GLY A 229 12.96 19.85 -0.25
C GLY A 229 12.40 18.59 -0.89
N ARG A 230 11.90 18.71 -2.13
CA ARG A 230 11.34 17.55 -2.86
C ARG A 230 12.44 16.80 -3.58
N ILE A 231 12.53 15.51 -3.31
CA ILE A 231 13.43 14.57 -3.98
C ILE A 231 12.57 13.63 -4.81
N ARG A 232 12.86 13.56 -6.11
CA ARG A 232 12.22 12.62 -7.03
C ARG A 232 13.22 11.54 -7.41
N SER A 233 12.86 10.29 -7.18
CA SER A 233 13.64 9.14 -7.62
C SER A 233 12.79 8.27 -8.54
N VAL A 234 13.46 7.63 -9.50
CA VAL A 234 12.86 6.67 -10.43
C VAL A 234 13.64 5.38 -10.30
N GLU A 235 12.95 4.32 -9.91
CA GLU A 235 13.49 2.97 -9.86
C GLU A 235 12.93 2.17 -11.03
N GLU A 236 13.80 1.51 -11.79
CA GLU A 236 13.42 0.67 -12.92
C GLU A 236 13.62 -0.80 -12.57
N ARG A 237 12.59 -1.62 -12.80
CA ARG A 237 12.63 -3.06 -12.55
C ARG A 237 12.06 -3.83 -13.74
N THR A 238 12.74 -4.88 -14.17
CA THR A 238 12.18 -5.81 -15.15
C THR A 238 11.08 -6.67 -14.53
N VAL A 239 9.90 -6.70 -15.15
CA VAL A 239 8.73 -7.42 -14.65
C VAL A 239 8.08 -8.27 -15.74
N VAL A 240 7.39 -9.32 -15.32
CA VAL A 240 6.52 -10.13 -16.17
C VAL A 240 5.08 -9.87 -15.72
N ALA A 241 4.34 -9.08 -16.49
CA ALA A 241 3.01 -8.60 -16.17
C ALA A 241 2.10 -8.69 -17.41
N PRO A 242 1.65 -9.90 -17.81
CA PRO A 242 0.81 -10.09 -19.00
C PRO A 242 -0.55 -9.40 -18.87
N ASP A 243 -1.07 -9.24 -17.65
CA ASP A 243 -2.40 -8.65 -17.41
C ASP A 243 -2.38 -7.12 -17.23
N ARG A 244 -1.21 -6.48 -17.32
CA ARG A 244 -1.08 -5.02 -17.16
C ARG A 244 -0.95 -4.34 -18.53
N PRO A 245 -1.72 -3.26 -18.79
CA PRO A 245 -1.57 -2.48 -20.01
C PRO A 245 -0.32 -1.60 -19.93
N CYS A 246 0.35 -1.42 -21.07
CA CYS A 246 1.47 -0.52 -21.20
C CYS A 246 1.00 0.93 -21.08
N ALA A 247 1.69 1.74 -20.27
CA ALA A 247 1.38 3.16 -20.10
C ALA A 247 1.61 4.01 -21.36
N ALA A 248 2.29 3.49 -22.38
CA ALA A 248 2.56 4.18 -23.64
C ALA A 248 1.65 3.72 -24.80
N CYS A 249 1.57 2.42 -25.06
CA CYS A 249 0.78 1.88 -26.19
C CYS A 249 -0.56 1.22 -25.78
N ALA A 250 -0.86 1.13 -24.48
CA ALA A 250 -2.02 0.43 -23.93
C ALA A 250 -2.07 -1.09 -24.21
N GLU A 251 -1.08 -1.68 -24.90
CA GLU A 251 -1.01 -3.13 -25.13
C GLU A 251 -0.56 -3.90 -23.87
N PRO A 252 -0.93 -5.19 -23.75
CA PRO A 252 -0.44 -6.06 -22.68
C PRO A 252 1.09 -6.10 -22.60
N VAL A 253 1.64 -5.88 -21.42
CA VAL A 253 3.10 -5.73 -21.24
C VAL A 253 3.85 -7.04 -21.42
N GLY A 254 3.27 -8.17 -21.02
CA GLY A 254 3.93 -9.48 -21.11
C GLY A 254 5.24 -9.49 -20.31
N ARG A 255 6.39 -9.37 -20.98
CA ARG A 255 7.69 -9.07 -20.37
C ARG A 255 8.08 -7.61 -20.66
N GLY A 256 8.28 -6.81 -19.62
CA GLY A 256 8.54 -5.38 -19.74
C GLY A 256 9.26 -4.77 -18.56
N LEU A 257 9.11 -3.45 -18.39
CA LEU A 257 9.73 -2.67 -17.33
C LEU A 257 8.66 -1.98 -16.48
N GLU A 258 8.79 -2.08 -15.16
CA GLU A 258 8.06 -1.26 -14.18
C GLU A 258 8.95 -0.08 -13.81
N ARG A 259 8.43 1.14 -13.96
CA ARG A 259 9.04 2.37 -13.41
C ARG A 259 8.27 2.79 -12.17
N ILE A 260 8.95 2.77 -11.03
CA ILE A 260 8.43 3.22 -9.75
C ILE A 260 8.91 4.65 -9.53
N TYR A 261 7.98 5.60 -9.53
CA TYR A 261 8.23 7.00 -9.27
C TYR A 261 8.00 7.25 -7.79
N ARG A 262 9.01 7.75 -7.09
CA ARG A 262 8.88 8.16 -5.70
C ARG A 262 9.11 9.66 -5.60
N ASP A 263 8.13 10.39 -5.08
CA ASP A 263 8.26 11.81 -4.73
C ASP A 263 8.21 11.91 -3.21
N GLU A 264 9.33 12.32 -2.64
CA GLU A 264 9.57 12.42 -1.20
C GLU A 264 9.81 13.88 -0.81
N PHE A 265 9.15 14.36 0.24
CA PHE A 265 9.49 15.66 0.84
C PHE A 265 10.42 15.43 2.03
N CYS A 266 11.66 15.86 1.91
CA CYS A 266 12.69 15.67 2.92
C CYS A 266 12.96 16.94 3.72
N ALA A 267 13.09 16.78 5.03
CA ALA A 267 13.59 17.81 5.95
C ALA A 267 14.76 17.23 6.75
N LEU A 268 15.91 17.89 6.70
CA LEU A 268 17.19 17.46 7.28
C LEU A 268 17.60 16.05 6.84
N GLY A 269 17.32 15.69 5.58
CA GLY A 269 17.56 14.35 5.04
C GLY A 269 16.54 13.28 5.50
N VAL A 270 15.55 13.63 6.32
CA VAL A 270 14.48 12.70 6.76
C VAL A 270 13.24 12.86 5.87
N PRO A 271 12.75 11.79 5.22
CA PRO A 271 11.52 11.86 4.43
C PRO A 271 10.31 12.06 5.37
N LEU A 272 9.59 13.15 5.18
CA LEU A 272 8.37 13.52 5.92
C LEU A 272 7.12 12.96 5.24
N THR A 273 7.03 13.08 3.93
CA THR A 273 5.96 12.51 3.11
C THR A 273 6.56 11.71 1.97
N VAL A 274 5.91 10.61 1.62
CA VAL A 274 6.32 9.73 0.52
C VAL A 274 5.07 9.47 -0.32
N SER A 275 5.16 9.74 -1.61
CA SER A 275 4.17 9.33 -2.60
C SER A 275 4.83 8.42 -3.64
N GLU A 276 4.16 7.33 -3.97
CA GLU A 276 4.66 6.32 -4.90
C GLU A 276 3.68 6.14 -6.05
N GLY A 277 4.18 6.21 -7.28
CA GLY A 277 3.45 5.90 -8.51
C GLY A 277 4.16 4.80 -9.29
N ARG A 278 3.42 4.00 -10.06
CA ARG A 278 3.96 2.86 -10.83
C ARG A 278 3.44 2.90 -12.25
N ASN A 279 4.33 2.82 -13.23
CA ASN A 279 3.99 2.69 -14.64
C ASN A 279 4.64 1.45 -15.25
N TYR A 280 3.89 0.73 -16.08
CA TYR A 280 4.37 -0.47 -16.77
C TYR A 280 4.60 -0.17 -18.25
N TYR A 281 5.72 -0.63 -18.81
CA TYR A 281 6.09 -0.44 -20.20
C TYR A 281 6.40 -1.79 -20.85
N CYS A 282 5.87 -2.03 -22.04
CA CYS A 282 6.33 -3.16 -22.86
C CYS A 282 7.79 -2.92 -23.29
N ARG A 283 8.51 -3.98 -23.66
CA ARG A 283 9.91 -3.87 -24.10
C ARG A 283 10.12 -2.88 -25.25
N ALA A 284 9.17 -2.82 -26.18
CA ALA A 284 9.25 -1.89 -27.32
C ALA A 284 9.17 -0.43 -26.87
N CYS A 285 8.18 -0.07 -26.07
CA CYS A 285 8.01 1.31 -25.60
C CYS A 285 9.06 1.75 -24.57
N ALA A 286 9.61 0.81 -23.81
CA ALA A 286 10.64 1.15 -22.82
C ALA A 286 11.99 1.50 -23.45
N ASN A 287 12.32 0.85 -24.58
CA ASN A 287 13.56 1.04 -25.33
C ASN A 287 13.44 2.08 -26.46
N ALA A 288 12.27 2.68 -26.64
CA ALA A 288 12.12 3.79 -27.58
C ALA A 288 12.90 5.00 -27.05
N GLU A 289 14.09 5.23 -27.59
CA GLU A 289 14.83 6.47 -27.38
C GLU A 289 13.89 7.63 -27.73
N ARG A 290 13.69 8.57 -26.79
CA ARG A 290 12.88 9.75 -27.06
C ARG A 290 13.60 10.60 -28.11
N PRO A 291 13.08 10.77 -29.34
CA PRO A 291 13.59 11.82 -30.21
C PRO A 291 13.01 13.13 -29.68
N GLY A 292 13.86 14.01 -29.13
CA GLY A 292 13.48 15.40 -28.87
C GLY A 292 13.69 15.88 -27.43
N ALA A 293 14.93 16.17 -27.08
CA ALA A 293 15.26 17.20 -26.08
C ALA A 293 16.64 17.83 -26.36
N GLY A 294 17.06 17.91 -27.63
CA GLY A 294 18.38 18.39 -27.99
C GLY A 294 18.49 18.83 -29.43
N GLU A 295 17.57 19.65 -29.93
CA GLU A 295 17.76 20.39 -31.20
C GLU A 295 16.70 21.50 -31.34
N ARG A 296 16.72 22.51 -30.45
CA ARG A 296 15.95 23.76 -30.63
C ARG A 296 16.76 24.99 -30.24
N THR A 297 18.06 24.97 -30.53
CA THR A 297 18.92 26.15 -30.34
C THR A 297 20.17 26.07 -31.22
N ALA A 298 19.99 25.90 -32.54
CA ALA A 298 21.09 26.10 -33.49
C ALA A 298 20.62 26.31 -34.94
N THR A 299 19.44 26.89 -35.20
CA THR A 299 19.08 27.30 -36.58
C THR A 299 18.08 28.45 -36.58
N GLU A 300 18.39 29.53 -35.88
CA GLU A 300 17.73 30.83 -36.09
C GLU A 300 18.69 31.98 -35.73
N SER A 301 19.88 31.98 -36.34
CA SER A 301 20.82 33.11 -36.37
C SER A 301 21.74 33.07 -37.60
N ALA A 302 21.23 32.58 -38.73
CA ALA A 302 21.97 32.56 -39.99
C ALA A 302 21.02 32.70 -41.19
N ALA A 303 20.28 33.82 -41.26
CA ALA A 303 19.70 34.36 -42.50
C ALA A 303 18.95 35.67 -42.23
N ALA A 304 19.68 36.75 -41.95
CA ALA A 304 19.21 38.09 -42.29
C ALA A 304 20.37 38.75 -43.04
N GLY A 305 20.25 38.72 -44.37
CA GLY A 305 21.26 39.19 -45.29
C GLY A 305 21.45 40.70 -45.21
N GLU A 306 22.72 41.09 -45.22
CA GLU A 306 23.22 42.37 -45.67
C GLU A 306 22.90 42.56 -47.17
N PRO A 307 22.34 43.71 -47.58
CA PRO A 307 22.48 44.21 -48.93
C PRO A 307 23.50 45.35 -48.99
N ASP A 308 24.47 45.08 -49.85
CA ASP A 308 25.50 45.87 -50.52
C ASP A 308 25.11 47.30 -50.99
N ARG A 309 26.13 48.19 -51.03
CA ARG A 309 26.32 49.47 -51.81
C ARG A 309 25.68 50.78 -51.33
N ASP A 310 26.34 51.95 -51.37
CA ASP A 310 27.59 52.41 -52.05
C ASP A 310 28.09 53.77 -51.45
N PRO A 311 29.15 54.45 -51.98
CA PRO A 311 30.21 55.11 -51.19
C PRO A 311 30.17 56.65 -51.12
N GLU A 312 30.94 57.21 -50.17
CA GLU A 312 31.67 58.51 -50.16
C GLU A 312 30.92 59.82 -50.57
N PRO A 313 31.44 61.07 -50.36
CA PRO A 313 32.74 61.46 -49.85
C PRO A 313 32.77 62.66 -48.85
N GLU A 314 34.00 63.02 -48.45
CA GLU A 314 34.52 64.38 -48.25
C GLU A 314 34.32 65.21 -46.94
N HIS A 315 35.49 65.61 -46.41
CA HIS A 315 35.90 66.89 -45.80
C HIS A 315 35.19 67.43 -44.54
N ALA A 316 35.90 67.39 -43.40
CA ALA A 316 36.51 68.57 -42.75
C ALA A 316 37.13 68.18 -41.39
#